data_AF-A0A938JKS9-F1
#
_entry.id   AF-A0A938JKS9-F1
#
_cell.length_a   1.000
_cell.length_b   1.000
_cell.length_c   1.000
_cell.angle_alpha   90.00
_cell.angle_beta   90.00
_cell.angle_gamma   90.00
#
_symmetry.space_group_name_H-M   'P 1'
#
loop_
_entity.id
_entity.type
_entity.pdbx_description
1 polymer ?
#
loop_
_entity_poly.entity_id
_entity_poly.type
_entity_poly.pdbx_seq_one_letter_code
_entity_poly.pdbx_strand_id
1 'polypeptide(L)'
;MAKVCIECGKEIKKETDSEYCEKCDEMLDRQFETIEDNIIVYKELMDSEIKVLDKFEKEDIIDMYKRVYDNFRQEGDFTEEQAKILNFIYKTFNLKENEIGRERIVEYKQGSHIKKIEKDKCPDCGKNIKEDFNLCPYCGYRLKI
;
A
#
# COMPACT_ATOMS: atom_id res chain seq x y z
N MET A 1 29.87 8.15 -20.42
CA MET A 1 29.74 8.70 -19.05
C MET A 1 29.50 7.53 -18.11
N ALA A 2 30.10 7.50 -16.93
CA ALA A 2 29.84 6.45 -15.96
C ALA A 2 28.40 6.59 -15.42
N LYS A 3 27.61 5.51 -15.49
CA LYS A 3 26.24 5.49 -14.95
C LYS A 3 26.35 5.43 -13.41
N VAL A 4 25.47 6.15 -12.71
CA VAL A 4 25.42 6.15 -11.24
C VAL A 4 24.08 5.63 -10.78
N CYS A 5 24.08 4.83 -9.71
CA CYS A 5 22.88 4.27 -9.12
C CYS A 5 22.01 5.37 -8.50
N ILE A 6 20.75 5.46 -8.89
CA ILE A 6 19.81 6.48 -8.37
C ILE A 6 19.54 6.29 -6.87
N GLU A 7 19.57 5.05 -6.38
CA GLU A 7 19.28 4.74 -4.98
C GLU A 7 20.42 5.09 -4.01
N CYS A 8 21.67 4.79 -4.39
CA CYS A 8 22.82 4.93 -3.46
C CYS A 8 23.98 5.80 -3.96
N GLY A 9 23.88 6.34 -5.17
CA GLY A 9 24.91 7.21 -5.78
C GLY A 9 26.20 6.50 -6.19
N LYS A 10 26.30 5.17 -6.03
CA LYS A 10 27.48 4.41 -6.43
C LYS A 10 27.58 4.30 -7.95
N GLU A 11 28.82 4.32 -8.45
CA GLU A 11 29.11 4.06 -9.86
C GLU A 11 28.70 2.63 -10.25
N ILE A 12 27.97 2.52 -11.36
CA ILE A 12 27.59 1.27 -11.99
C ILE A 12 28.68 0.92 -13.00
N LYS A 13 29.48 -0.10 -12.66
CA LYS A 13 30.65 -0.52 -13.44
C LYS A 13 30.32 -1.50 -14.57
N LYS A 14 29.11 -2.05 -14.58
CA LYS A 14 28.64 -3.02 -15.57
C LYS A 14 27.79 -2.29 -16.61
N GLU A 15 27.85 -2.72 -17.87
CA GLU A 15 26.91 -2.25 -18.89
C GLU A 15 25.55 -2.88 -18.62
N THR A 16 24.57 -2.06 -18.22
CA THR A 16 23.21 -2.49 -17.85
C THR A 16 22.22 -1.37 -18.12
N ASP A 17 21.00 -1.78 -18.49
CA ASP A 17 19.87 -0.88 -18.67
C ASP A 17 19.27 -0.45 -17.32
N SER A 18 19.47 -1.21 -16.23
CA SER A 18 18.98 -0.87 -14.88
C SER A 18 19.57 0.44 -14.35
N GLU A 19 18.71 1.27 -13.79
CA GLU A 19 19.07 2.54 -13.14
C GLU A 19 19.74 2.34 -11.76
N TYR A 20 19.74 1.10 -11.27
CA TYR A 20 20.25 0.73 -9.96
C TYR A 20 21.52 -0.11 -10.08
N CYS A 21 22.34 -0.09 -9.02
CA CYS A 21 23.40 -1.08 -8.90
C CYS A 21 22.80 -2.41 -8.45
N GLU A 22 23.43 -3.53 -8.83
CA GLU A 22 23.00 -4.91 -8.51
C GLU A 22 22.53 -5.11 -7.06
N LYS A 23 23.20 -4.48 -6.08
CA LYS A 23 22.81 -4.59 -4.66
C LYS A 23 21.54 -3.82 -4.31
N CYS A 24 21.33 -2.65 -4.93
CA CYS A 24 20.12 -1.87 -4.71
C CYS A 24 18.95 -2.48 -5.47
N ASP A 25 19.20 -3.01 -6.67
CA ASP A 25 18.26 -3.79 -7.48
C ASP A 25 17.69 -4.95 -6.64
N GLU A 26 18.55 -5.86 -6.17
CA GLU A 26 18.15 -6.99 -5.31
C GLU A 26 17.43 -6.57 -4.02
N MET A 27 17.77 -5.40 -3.47
CA MET A 27 17.13 -4.89 -2.26
C MET A 27 15.72 -4.40 -2.56
N LEU A 28 15.55 -3.64 -3.64
CA LEU A 28 14.26 -3.12 -4.06
C LEU A 28 13.32 -4.28 -4.42
N ASP A 29 13.81 -5.29 -5.13
CA ASP A 29 13.02 -6.48 -5.48
C ASP A 29 12.45 -7.18 -4.23
N ARG A 30 13.29 -7.38 -3.20
CA ARG A 30 12.83 -7.97 -1.92
C ARG A 30 11.82 -7.07 -1.21
N GLN A 31 12.00 -5.74 -1.28
CA GLN A 31 11.01 -4.82 -0.71
C GLN A 31 9.68 -4.91 -1.46
N PHE A 32 9.71 -5.02 -2.78
CA PHE A 32 8.51 -5.20 -3.60
C PHE A 32 7.74 -6.46 -3.20
N GLU A 33 8.43 -7.61 -3.11
CA GLU A 33 7.86 -8.87 -2.64
C GLU A 33 7.24 -8.73 -1.24
N THR A 34 7.96 -8.09 -0.32
CA THR A 34 7.48 -7.87 1.05
C THR A 34 6.23 -6.99 1.07
N ILE A 35 6.16 -5.97 0.21
CA ILE A 35 5.00 -5.08 0.12
C ILE A 35 3.79 -5.84 -0.42
N GLU A 36 3.97 -6.68 -1.45
CA GLU A 36 2.91 -7.54 -1.97
C GLU A 36 2.34 -8.44 -0.86
N ASP A 37 3.21 -9.12 -0.11
CA ASP A 37 2.82 -9.95 1.02
C ASP A 37 2.10 -9.14 2.11
N ASN A 38 2.59 -7.94 2.44
CA ASN A 38 1.95 -7.07 3.41
C ASN A 38 0.55 -6.63 2.97
N ILE A 39 0.36 -6.28 1.70
CA ILE A 39 -0.96 -5.96 1.15
C ILE A 39 -1.89 -7.17 1.30
N ILE A 40 -1.42 -8.37 0.99
CA ILE A 40 -2.22 -9.60 1.07
C ILE A 40 -2.59 -9.92 2.53
N VAL A 41 -1.63 -9.83 3.45
CA VAL A 41 -1.80 -10.23 4.85
C VAL A 41 -2.56 -9.16 5.65
N TYR A 42 -2.17 -7.89 5.54
CA TYR A 42 -2.68 -6.80 6.36
C TYR A 42 -3.73 -5.94 5.68
N LYS A 43 -3.91 -6.06 4.35
CA LYS A 43 -4.88 -5.28 3.56
C LYS A 43 -4.68 -3.77 3.68
N GLU A 44 -3.43 -3.38 3.91
CA GLU A 44 -2.97 -2.01 4.06
C GLU A 44 -1.75 -1.75 3.18
N LEU A 45 -1.53 -0.48 2.84
CA LEU A 45 -0.36 -0.01 2.11
C LEU A 45 0.06 1.34 2.68
N MET A 46 1.29 1.41 3.19
CA MET A 46 1.83 2.59 3.86
C MET A 46 2.47 3.57 2.86
N ASP A 47 2.50 4.86 3.21
CA ASP A 47 3.15 5.89 2.39
C ASP A 47 4.63 5.59 2.06
N SER A 48 5.34 4.93 2.97
CA SER A 48 6.73 4.49 2.74
C SER A 48 6.82 3.37 1.71
N GLU A 49 5.83 2.49 1.64
CA GLU A 49 5.75 1.39 0.67
C GLU A 49 5.34 1.92 -0.70
N ILE A 50 4.42 2.88 -0.77
CA ILE A 50 4.07 3.58 -2.01
C ILE A 50 5.32 4.21 -2.64
N LYS A 51 6.17 4.86 -1.85
CA LYS A 51 7.43 5.44 -2.34
C LYS A 51 8.43 4.41 -2.88
N VAL A 52 8.34 3.16 -2.42
CA VAL A 52 9.16 2.07 -2.97
C VAL A 52 8.53 1.61 -4.28
N LEU A 53 7.22 1.37 -4.31
CA LEU A 53 6.48 0.98 -5.51
C LEU A 53 6.60 2.02 -6.64
N ASP A 54 6.66 3.31 -6.34
CA ASP A 54 6.87 4.40 -7.31
C ASP A 54 8.21 4.30 -8.06
N LYS A 55 9.15 3.46 -7.60
CA LYS A 55 10.44 3.20 -8.26
C LYS A 55 10.36 2.09 -9.31
N PHE A 56 9.26 1.34 -9.38
CA PHE A 56 9.08 0.23 -10.30
C PHE A 56 8.34 0.65 -11.56
N GLU A 57 8.48 -0.15 -12.61
CA GLU A 57 7.76 0.11 -13.84
C GLU A 57 6.26 -0.13 -13.63
N LYS A 58 5.44 0.59 -14.39
CA LYS A 58 3.98 0.45 -14.27
C LYS A 58 3.52 -1.00 -14.54
N GLU A 59 4.22 -1.70 -15.43
CA GLU A 59 3.95 -3.10 -15.76
C GLU A 59 4.09 -4.01 -14.54
N ASP A 60 5.12 -3.80 -13.70
CA ASP A 60 5.30 -4.55 -12.45
C ASP A 60 4.16 -4.31 -11.47
N ILE A 61 3.72 -3.05 -11.35
CA ILE A 61 2.59 -2.67 -10.48
C ILE A 61 1.28 -3.28 -10.97
N ILE A 62 1.07 -3.34 -12.29
CA ILE A 62 -0.09 -3.98 -12.91
C ILE A 62 -0.10 -5.48 -12.57
N ASP A 63 1.04 -6.14 -12.64
CA ASP A 63 1.14 -7.57 -12.36
C ASP A 63 0.99 -7.89 -10.87
N MET A 64 1.57 -7.07 -9.99
CA MET A 64 1.31 -7.12 -8.55
C MET A 64 -0.19 -6.94 -8.26
N TYR A 65 -0.84 -5.93 -8.86
CA TYR A 65 -2.28 -5.70 -8.69
C TYR A 65 -3.11 -6.92 -9.05
N LYS A 66 -2.81 -7.56 -10.20
CA LYS A 66 -3.50 -8.78 -10.66
C LYS A 66 -3.32 -9.92 -9.66
N ARG A 67 -2.08 -10.13 -9.16
CA ARG A 67 -1.80 -11.18 -8.15
C ARG A 67 -2.55 -10.94 -6.85
N VAL A 68 -2.57 -9.72 -6.34
CA VAL A 68 -3.32 -9.34 -5.13
C VAL A 68 -4.82 -9.55 -5.34
N TYR A 69 -5.37 -9.11 -6.48
CA TYR A 69 -6.78 -9.31 -6.83
C TYR A 69 -7.12 -10.80 -6.84
N ASP A 70 -6.34 -11.60 -7.56
CA ASP A 70 -6.59 -13.04 -7.73
C ASP A 70 -6.46 -13.76 -6.38
N ASN A 71 -5.53 -13.35 -5.51
CA ASN A 71 -5.40 -13.86 -4.15
C ASN A 71 -6.65 -13.57 -3.31
N PHE A 72 -7.11 -12.33 -3.24
CA PHE A 72 -8.32 -11.98 -2.48
C PHE A 72 -9.57 -12.66 -3.03
N ARG A 73 -9.66 -12.86 -4.36
CA ARG A 73 -10.81 -13.51 -4.99
C ARG A 73 -10.90 -15.01 -4.64
N GLN A 74 -9.78 -15.67 -4.31
CA GLN A 74 -9.80 -17.07 -3.88
C GLN A 74 -10.60 -17.28 -2.58
N GLU A 75 -10.69 -16.26 -1.74
CA GLU A 75 -11.46 -16.29 -0.48
C GLU A 75 -12.97 -16.05 -0.70
N GLY A 76 -13.40 -15.72 -1.92
CA GLY A 76 -14.79 -15.49 -2.30
C GLY A 76 -15.08 -14.04 -2.69
N ASP A 77 -16.10 -13.44 -2.07
CA ASP A 77 -16.42 -12.03 -2.30
C ASP A 77 -15.50 -11.12 -1.49
N PHE A 78 -15.12 -9.98 -2.09
CA PHE A 78 -14.20 -9.04 -1.45
C PHE A 78 -14.81 -8.45 -0.18
N THR A 79 -14.04 -8.44 0.90
CA THR A 79 -14.34 -7.63 2.07
C THR A 79 -14.23 -6.14 1.74
N GLU A 80 -14.77 -5.29 2.61
CA GLU A 80 -14.63 -3.83 2.46
C GLU A 80 -13.15 -3.40 2.43
N GLU A 81 -12.30 -4.01 3.25
CA GLU A 81 -10.86 -3.72 3.32
C GLU A 81 -10.16 -4.11 2.02
N GLN A 82 -10.44 -5.31 1.50
CA GLN A 82 -9.90 -5.81 0.23
C GLN A 82 -10.34 -4.92 -0.95
N ALA A 83 -11.62 -4.56 -1.01
CA ALA A 83 -12.13 -3.68 -2.05
C ALA A 83 -11.52 -2.27 -1.98
N LYS A 84 -11.34 -1.75 -0.77
CA LYS A 84 -10.73 -0.44 -0.54
C LYS A 84 -9.27 -0.42 -0.97
N ILE A 85 -8.47 -1.42 -0.60
CA ILE A 85 -7.04 -1.45 -0.96
C ILE A 85 -6.84 -1.64 -2.46
N LEU A 86 -7.63 -2.52 -3.10
CA LEU A 86 -7.61 -2.66 -4.57
C LEU A 86 -8.00 -1.34 -5.25
N ASN A 87 -9.04 -0.67 -4.78
CA ASN A 87 -9.42 0.63 -5.35
C ASN A 87 -8.35 1.71 -5.13
N PHE A 88 -7.69 1.68 -3.97
CA PHE A 88 -6.61 2.60 -3.63
C PHE A 88 -5.40 2.41 -4.56
N ILE A 89 -4.90 1.18 -4.71
CA ILE A 89 -3.78 0.88 -5.62
C ILE A 89 -4.13 1.28 -7.05
N TYR A 90 -5.33 0.91 -7.53
CA TYR A 90 -5.82 1.27 -8.85
C TYR A 90 -5.74 2.79 -9.11
N LYS A 91 -6.18 3.60 -8.14
CA LYS A 91 -6.18 5.06 -8.25
C LYS A 91 -4.79 5.67 -8.08
N THR A 92 -4.03 5.24 -7.08
CA THR A 92 -2.70 5.78 -6.74
C THR A 92 -1.73 5.62 -7.90
N PHE A 93 -1.71 4.44 -8.53
CA PHE A 93 -0.82 4.17 -9.66
C PHE A 93 -1.48 4.44 -11.03
N ASN A 94 -2.66 5.06 -11.04
CA ASN A 94 -3.40 5.43 -12.26
C ASN A 94 -3.51 4.26 -13.26
N LEU A 95 -3.88 3.09 -12.74
CA LEU A 95 -4.08 1.87 -13.53
C LEU A 95 -5.32 2.05 -14.40
N LYS A 96 -5.32 1.41 -15.57
CA LYS A 96 -6.41 1.51 -16.54
C LYS A 96 -7.08 0.16 -16.77
N GLU A 97 -8.38 0.21 -17.04
CA GLU A 97 -9.20 -0.96 -17.35
C GLU A 97 -8.60 -1.90 -18.40
N ASN A 98 -8.02 -1.33 -19.46
CA ASN A 98 -7.43 -2.10 -20.55
C ASN A 98 -6.08 -2.77 -20.16
N GLU A 99 -5.44 -2.36 -19.07
CA GLU A 99 -4.17 -2.91 -18.58
C GLU A 99 -4.39 -4.09 -17.62
N ILE A 100 -5.42 -3.99 -16.77
CA ILE A 100 -5.72 -4.99 -15.72
C ILE A 100 -6.85 -5.97 -16.09
N GLY A 101 -7.71 -5.60 -17.04
CA GLY A 101 -8.94 -6.32 -17.37
C GLY A 101 -10.14 -5.75 -16.60
N ARG A 102 -11.26 -5.55 -17.30
CA ARG A 102 -12.50 -4.97 -16.74
C ARG A 102 -13.04 -5.75 -15.55
N GLU A 103 -12.90 -7.07 -15.59
CA GLU A 103 -13.30 -7.99 -14.54
C GLU A 103 -12.53 -7.78 -13.23
N ARG A 104 -11.33 -7.18 -13.30
CA ARG A 104 -10.49 -6.90 -12.13
C ARG A 104 -10.70 -5.51 -11.54
N ILE A 105 -11.62 -4.71 -12.07
CA ILE A 105 -11.96 -3.41 -11.48
C ILE A 105 -12.89 -3.61 -10.29
N VAL A 106 -12.41 -3.21 -9.12
CA VAL A 106 -13.21 -3.12 -7.91
C VAL A 106 -13.64 -1.68 -7.68
N GLU A 107 -14.90 -1.37 -7.99
CA GLU A 107 -15.48 -0.07 -7.69
C GLU A 107 -15.78 0.07 -6.19
N TYR A 108 -14.95 0.86 -5.49
CA TYR A 108 -15.25 1.30 -4.13
C TYR A 108 -15.57 2.80 -4.15
N LYS A 109 -16.82 3.14 -3.83
CA LYS A 109 -17.26 4.54 -3.67
C LYS A 109 -17.01 4.95 -2.22
N GLN A 110 -15.97 5.75 -2.02
CA GLN A 110 -15.62 6.27 -0.71
C GLN A 110 -16.72 7.24 -0.24
N GLY A 111 -17.48 6.80 0.76
CA GLY A 111 -18.67 7.47 1.33
C GLY A 111 -19.30 6.74 2.53
N SER A 112 -18.91 5.49 2.80
CA SER A 112 -19.26 4.73 4.01
C SER A 112 -18.24 4.85 5.16
N HIS A 113 -17.03 5.37 4.91
CA HIS A 113 -16.07 5.70 5.98
C HIS A 113 -15.34 7.01 5.72
N ILE A 114 -16.01 8.14 5.98
CA ILE A 114 -15.36 9.10 6.89
C ILE A 114 -15.12 8.26 8.14
N LYS A 115 -13.91 8.20 8.72
CA LYS A 115 -13.78 7.74 10.11
C LYS A 115 -14.81 8.56 10.89
N LYS A 116 -16.00 7.99 11.16
CA LYS A 116 -16.66 8.28 12.41
C LYS A 116 -15.59 7.84 13.39
N ILE A 117 -14.86 8.81 13.91
CA ILE A 117 -14.37 8.70 15.26
C ILE A 117 -15.67 8.33 16.00
N GLU A 118 -15.89 7.05 16.23
CA GLU A 118 -16.82 6.64 17.28
C GLU A 118 -16.22 7.37 18.47
N LYS A 119 -16.83 8.51 18.83
CA LYS A 119 -16.33 9.36 19.91
C LYS A 119 -16.24 8.61 21.24
N ASP A 120 -16.82 7.42 21.21
CA ASP A 120 -16.93 6.40 22.20
C ASP A 120 -15.71 5.46 22.22
N LYS A 121 -14.68 5.63 21.37
CA LYS A 121 -13.49 4.75 21.30
C LYS A 121 -12.16 5.50 21.13
N CYS A 122 -11.11 4.94 21.75
CA CYS A 122 -9.74 5.40 21.59
C CYS A 122 -9.24 5.16 20.17
N PRO A 123 -8.68 6.16 19.47
CA PRO A 123 -8.04 5.93 18.18
C PRO A 123 -6.70 5.20 18.28
N ASP A 124 -6.09 5.17 19.48
CA ASP A 124 -4.76 4.59 19.71
C ASP A 124 -4.82 3.14 20.22
N CYS A 125 -5.70 2.86 21.19
CA CYS A 125 -5.82 1.52 21.78
C CYS A 125 -7.13 0.80 21.50
N GLY A 126 -8.05 1.42 20.74
CA GLY A 126 -9.34 0.84 20.33
C GLY A 126 -10.38 0.62 21.44
N LYS A 127 -10.06 0.89 22.71
CA LYS A 127 -10.98 0.70 23.86
C LYS A 127 -12.09 1.75 23.87
N ASN A 128 -13.25 1.38 24.41
CA ASN A 128 -14.37 2.31 24.57
C ASN A 128 -14.03 3.41 25.60
N ILE A 129 -14.21 4.67 25.25
CA ILE A 129 -13.99 5.86 26.08
C ILE A 129 -15.19 6.79 25.95
N LYS A 130 -15.67 7.37 27.04
CA LYS A 130 -16.77 8.36 26.95
C LYS A 130 -16.27 9.69 26.34
N GLU A 131 -17.15 10.42 25.65
CA GLU A 131 -16.87 11.71 24.98
C GLU A 131 -16.18 12.79 25.84
N ASP A 132 -16.26 12.69 27.16
CA ASP A 132 -15.79 13.73 28.09
C ASP A 132 -14.31 13.62 28.47
N PHE A 133 -13.62 12.55 28.10
CA PHE A 133 -12.21 12.38 28.47
C PHE A 133 -11.28 13.18 27.54
N ASN A 134 -10.40 13.99 28.12
CA ASN A 134 -9.32 14.66 27.38
C ASN A 134 -8.13 13.70 27.12
N LEU A 135 -8.04 12.62 27.91
CA LEU A 135 -6.98 11.62 27.88
C LEU A 135 -7.59 10.23 28.05
N CYS A 136 -7.15 9.25 27.27
CA CYS A 136 -7.59 7.87 27.40
C CYS A 136 -7.14 7.29 28.76
N PRO A 137 -8.06 6.79 29.61
CA PRO A 137 -7.70 6.22 30.91
C PRO A 137 -6.97 4.87 30.81
N TYR A 138 -6.91 4.26 29.62
CA TYR A 138 -6.32 2.94 29.43
C TYR A 138 -4.92 2.96 28.81
N CYS A 139 -4.60 3.96 27.98
CA CYS A 139 -3.31 4.06 27.28
C CYS A 139 -2.62 5.41 27.41
N GLY A 140 -3.33 6.45 27.88
CA GLY A 140 -2.75 7.79 27.99
C GLY A 140 -2.76 8.60 26.69
N TYR A 141 -3.45 8.17 25.63
CA TYR A 141 -3.61 8.95 24.40
C TYR A 141 -4.44 10.22 24.62
N ARG A 142 -4.02 11.37 24.08
CA ARG A 142 -4.78 12.64 24.16
C ARG A 142 -5.90 12.67 23.13
N LEU A 143 -7.15 12.71 23.60
CA LEU A 143 -8.36 12.66 22.77
C LEU A 143 -8.83 14.04 22.30
N LYS A 144 -8.45 15.10 23.03
CA LYS A 144 -8.71 16.50 22.67
C LYS A 144 -7.37 17.25 22.66
N ILE A 145 -7.07 17.95 21.57
CA ILE A 145 -5.95 18.89 21.43
C ILE A 145 -6.50 20.30 21.64
#